data_AF-A0A1E3P8Y0-F1
#
_entry.id   AF-A0A1E3P8Y0-F1
#
_cell.length_a   1.000
_cell.length_b   1.000
_cell.length_c   1.000
_cell.angle_alpha   90.00
_cell.angle_beta   90.00
_cell.angle_gamma   90.00
#
_symmetry.space_group_name_H-M   'P 1'
#
loop_
_entity.id
_entity.type
_entity.pdbx_description
1 polymer ?
#
loop_
_entity_poly.entity_id
_entity_poly.type
_entity_poly.pdbx_seq_one_letter_code
_entity_poly.pdbx_strand_id
1 'polypeptide(L)'
;MKNPLEEEIQLAKVLNLLKLYELKLTEFQANLIFEKVPEEASGFVEKFISKTVRSHLKNEDTDVLLSIGYRSIMKDSSLNNPAGCHETWLNIKHLRNNIAQHEHKILGVLLRVFNKNKKFRRLAMDIANELPRSSYSDPALTGPLIHLSISMKRPQLANAVCSTIKPPISRELLSDLLVMHLSFGDSEGTERVLHQIKEMDSELSARDYMVIISQLLRRNKFDEALKILKTIPLGCAMISYSTMINHFVKQSISQGDTISPDNLAIIDELITKASTVSVDGFWDRLAPMYIKYLVSSGLKADLETAQRIYINTFLDFKAKEYLENHLSLKLNYSLDDTILTTNPFLIEDEHQKGLIYLRATDGCKVIILKIIADAAIRIGNVEGLTFALNQLGEAGYTKNEIILDYSRKYRKKASQKGFNPRRLRSYELNDDHRFEDIRENDGLEKLKFLKKFNRKSASKVKQMSDTRFK
;
A
#
# COMPACT_ATOMS: atom_id res chain seq x y z
N MET A 1 -17.68 -13.43 -24.34
CA MET A 1 -17.48 -13.95 -22.98
C MET A 1 -18.85 -14.00 -22.34
N LYS A 2 -19.32 -15.16 -21.87
CA LYS A 2 -20.70 -15.29 -21.35
C LYS A 2 -20.77 -15.32 -19.82
N ASN A 3 -19.67 -15.63 -19.12
CA ASN A 3 -19.53 -15.46 -17.67
C ASN A 3 -18.04 -15.50 -17.23
N PRO A 4 -17.43 -14.36 -16.85
CA PRO A 4 -16.01 -14.28 -16.50
C PRO A 4 -15.59 -15.22 -15.34
N LEU A 5 -16.47 -15.44 -14.36
CA LEU A 5 -16.19 -16.26 -13.18
C LEU A 5 -16.17 -17.76 -13.53
N GLU A 6 -17.05 -18.21 -14.43
CA GLU A 6 -17.06 -19.58 -14.91
C GLU A 6 -15.89 -19.87 -15.85
N GLU A 7 -15.55 -18.91 -16.73
CA GLU A 7 -14.39 -18.99 -17.62
C GLU A 7 -13.07 -19.03 -16.81
N GLU A 8 -13.00 -18.31 -15.69
CA GLU A 8 -11.89 -18.35 -14.71
C GLU A 8 -11.70 -19.74 -14.06
N ILE A 9 -12.79 -20.34 -13.59
CA ILE A 9 -12.76 -21.70 -12.99
C ILE A 9 -12.36 -22.75 -14.02
N GLN A 10 -12.89 -22.64 -15.25
CA GLN A 10 -12.55 -23.56 -16.34
C GLN A 10 -11.08 -23.44 -16.74
N LEU A 11 -10.57 -22.21 -16.86
CA LEU A 11 -9.16 -21.97 -17.17
C LEU A 11 -8.25 -22.51 -16.07
N ALA A 12 -8.59 -22.31 -14.79
CA ALA A 12 -7.83 -22.89 -13.67
C ALA A 12 -7.80 -24.42 -13.72
N LYS A 13 -8.93 -25.07 -14.06
CA LYS A 13 -9.00 -26.52 -14.24
C LYS A 13 -8.14 -27.01 -15.41
N VAL A 14 -8.17 -26.33 -16.56
CA VAL A 14 -7.32 -26.65 -17.72
C VAL A 14 -5.85 -26.53 -17.37
N LEU A 15 -5.45 -25.45 -16.68
CA LEU A 15 -4.08 -25.22 -16.25
C LEU A 15 -3.60 -26.28 -15.23
N ASN A 16 -4.48 -26.73 -14.32
CA ASN A 16 -4.19 -27.84 -13.41
C ASN A 16 -4.03 -29.17 -14.16
N LEU A 17 -4.81 -29.43 -15.20
CA LEU A 17 -4.64 -30.62 -16.04
C LEU A 17 -3.31 -30.57 -16.79
N LEU A 18 -2.91 -29.43 -17.35
CA LEU A 18 -1.60 -29.27 -17.98
C LEU A 18 -0.45 -29.60 -17.01
N LYS A 19 -0.57 -29.14 -15.75
CA LYS A 19 0.38 -29.46 -14.68
C LYS A 19 0.41 -30.96 -14.36
N LEU A 20 -0.76 -31.60 -14.28
CA LEU A 20 -0.88 -33.03 -13.98
C LEU A 20 -0.24 -33.91 -15.07
N TYR A 21 -0.33 -33.48 -16.33
CA TYR A 21 0.19 -34.22 -17.49
C TYR A 21 1.55 -33.70 -18.00
N GLU A 22 2.20 -32.79 -17.28
CA GLU A 22 3.49 -32.16 -17.65
C GLU A 22 3.51 -31.57 -19.07
N LEU A 23 2.36 -31.11 -19.56
CA LEU A 23 2.20 -30.62 -20.93
C LEU A 23 2.75 -29.20 -21.05
N LYS A 24 3.80 -29.02 -21.86
CA LYS A 24 4.38 -27.69 -22.13
C LYS A 24 3.50 -26.88 -23.07
N LEU A 25 3.38 -25.59 -22.77
CA LEU A 25 2.68 -24.62 -23.62
C LEU A 25 3.66 -24.07 -24.65
N THR A 26 3.19 -23.92 -25.89
CA THR A 26 3.86 -23.08 -26.89
C THR A 26 3.66 -21.60 -26.55
N GLU A 27 4.54 -20.73 -27.06
CA GLU A 27 4.39 -19.27 -26.97
C GLU A 27 2.98 -18.82 -27.42
N PHE A 28 2.49 -19.34 -28.55
CA PHE A 28 1.17 -19.02 -29.08
C PHE A 28 0.05 -19.38 -28.08
N GLN A 29 0.10 -20.57 -27.47
CA GLN A 29 -0.91 -20.99 -26.49
C GLN A 29 -0.83 -20.18 -25.20
N ALA A 30 0.38 -19.85 -24.73
CA ALA A 30 0.57 -18.99 -23.57
C ALA A 30 -0.03 -17.60 -23.81
N ASN A 31 0.29 -16.98 -24.95
CA ASN A 31 -0.26 -15.68 -25.33
C ASN A 31 -1.78 -15.72 -25.45
N LEU A 32 -2.34 -16.76 -26.06
CA LEU A 32 -3.80 -16.91 -26.20
C LEU A 32 -4.49 -17.09 -24.85
N ILE A 33 -3.90 -17.82 -23.90
CA ILE A 33 -4.41 -17.90 -22.52
C ILE A 33 -4.41 -16.52 -21.87
N PHE A 34 -3.33 -15.75 -22.03
CA PHE A 34 -3.20 -14.42 -21.45
C PHE A 34 -4.13 -13.38 -22.07
N GLU A 35 -4.39 -13.44 -23.38
CA GLU A 35 -5.39 -12.59 -24.03
C GLU A 35 -6.81 -12.88 -23.57
N LYS A 36 -7.06 -14.10 -23.07
CA LYS A 36 -8.36 -14.52 -22.53
C LYS A 36 -8.52 -14.22 -21.05
N VAL A 37 -7.48 -13.82 -20.34
CA VAL A 37 -7.62 -13.33 -18.96
C VAL A 37 -8.22 -11.93 -19.02
N PRO A 38 -9.44 -11.71 -18.51
CA PRO A 38 -10.04 -10.38 -18.49
C PRO A 38 -9.12 -9.39 -17.77
N GLU A 39 -9.09 -8.13 -18.21
CA GLU A 39 -8.36 -7.09 -17.46
C GLU A 39 -8.94 -6.92 -16.04
N GLU A 40 -10.23 -7.21 -15.85
CA GLU A 40 -10.89 -7.19 -14.54
C GLU A 40 -10.71 -8.48 -13.72
N ALA A 41 -9.94 -9.47 -14.19
CA ALA A 41 -9.73 -10.70 -13.46
C ALA A 41 -9.14 -10.43 -12.06
N SER A 42 -9.59 -11.22 -11.08
CA SER A 42 -9.12 -11.08 -9.70
C SER A 42 -7.58 -11.14 -9.64
N GLY A 43 -6.97 -10.39 -8.72
CA GLY A 43 -5.51 -10.37 -8.56
C GLY A 43 -4.94 -11.76 -8.28
N PHE A 44 -5.73 -12.61 -7.61
CA PHE A 44 -5.40 -14.01 -7.36
C PHE A 44 -5.28 -14.81 -8.66
N VAL A 45 -6.26 -14.68 -9.56
CA VAL A 45 -6.32 -15.50 -10.77
C VAL A 45 -5.30 -15.11 -11.80
N GLU A 46 -5.07 -13.82 -12.02
CA GLU A 46 -3.98 -13.43 -12.91
C GLU A 46 -2.63 -13.97 -12.43
N LYS A 47 -2.38 -13.96 -11.12
CA LYS A 47 -1.14 -14.53 -10.56
C LYS A 47 -1.08 -16.04 -10.67
N PHE A 48 -2.19 -16.71 -10.42
CA PHE A 48 -2.30 -18.16 -10.59
C PHE A 48 -2.01 -18.55 -12.04
N ILE A 49 -2.69 -17.91 -12.99
CA ILE A 49 -2.48 -18.12 -14.43
C ILE A 49 -1.05 -17.76 -14.80
N SER A 50 -0.51 -16.63 -14.31
CA SER A 50 0.86 -16.21 -14.59
C SER A 50 1.90 -17.21 -14.10
N LYS A 51 1.74 -17.72 -12.88
CA LYS A 51 2.62 -18.73 -12.30
C LYS A 51 2.53 -20.03 -13.11
N THR A 52 1.32 -20.46 -13.45
CA THR A 52 1.11 -21.73 -14.14
C THR A 52 1.54 -21.67 -15.60
N VAL A 53 1.30 -20.57 -16.33
CA VAL A 53 1.82 -20.44 -17.70
C VAL A 53 3.34 -20.40 -17.70
N ARG A 54 3.97 -19.66 -16.76
CA ARG A 54 5.45 -19.65 -16.63
C ARG A 54 6.04 -21.03 -16.37
N SER A 55 5.38 -21.88 -15.58
CA SER A 55 5.89 -23.24 -15.32
C SER A 55 5.85 -24.17 -16.53
N HIS A 56 5.13 -23.80 -17.59
CA HIS A 56 4.97 -24.62 -18.80
C HIS A 56 5.64 -24.03 -20.05
N LEU A 57 6.23 -22.83 -19.96
CA LEU A 57 7.02 -22.21 -21.04
C LEU A 57 8.44 -22.80 -21.12
N LYS A 58 9.07 -22.73 -22.30
CA LYS A 58 10.48 -23.08 -22.44
C LYS A 58 11.36 -21.90 -22.00
N ASN A 59 12.57 -22.18 -21.52
CA ASN A 59 13.52 -21.14 -21.11
C ASN A 59 13.95 -20.22 -22.27
N GLU A 60 13.78 -20.67 -23.51
CA GLU A 60 14.09 -19.90 -24.72
C GLU A 60 13.06 -18.80 -25.01
N ASP A 61 11.85 -18.88 -24.42
CA ASP A 61 10.74 -17.92 -24.62
C ASP A 61 10.92 -16.65 -23.76
N THR A 62 12.12 -16.07 -23.80
CA THR A 62 12.57 -15.00 -22.90
C THR A 62 11.67 -13.76 -22.98
N ASP A 63 11.26 -13.37 -24.18
CA ASP A 63 10.44 -12.16 -24.39
C ASP A 63 9.01 -12.32 -23.86
N VAL A 64 8.43 -13.53 -23.98
CA VAL A 64 7.12 -13.87 -23.40
C VAL A 64 7.20 -13.83 -21.88
N LEU A 65 8.23 -14.45 -21.29
CA LEU A 65 8.46 -14.44 -19.85
C LEU A 65 8.64 -13.02 -19.30
N LEU A 66 9.34 -12.15 -20.05
CA LEU A 66 9.50 -10.73 -19.72
C LEU A 66 8.16 -9.99 -19.79
N SER A 67 7.38 -10.16 -20.85
CA SER A 67 6.06 -9.54 -21.01
C SER A 67 5.12 -9.89 -19.85
N ILE A 68 5.04 -11.18 -19.48
CA ILE A 68 4.27 -11.66 -18.33
C ILE A 68 4.83 -11.05 -17.03
N GLY A 69 6.15 -11.01 -16.89
CA GLY A 69 6.85 -10.37 -15.78
C GLY A 69 6.46 -8.92 -15.57
N TYR A 70 6.54 -8.13 -16.63
CA TYR A 70 6.24 -6.71 -16.63
C TYR A 70 4.77 -6.44 -16.32
N ARG A 71 3.85 -7.22 -16.89
CA ARG A 71 2.42 -7.14 -16.56
C ARG A 71 2.16 -7.39 -15.07
N SER A 72 2.73 -8.45 -14.51
CA SER A 72 2.60 -8.74 -13.07
C SER A 72 3.17 -7.62 -12.19
N ILE A 73 4.32 -7.03 -12.55
CA ILE A 73 4.90 -5.88 -11.82
C ILE A 73 3.97 -4.66 -11.86
N MET A 74 3.36 -4.38 -13.02
CA MET A 74 2.43 -3.26 -13.16
C MET A 74 1.20 -3.44 -12.27
N LYS A 75 0.62 -4.65 -12.25
CA LYS A 75 -0.52 -4.98 -11.38
C LYS A 75 -0.17 -4.96 -9.91
N ASP A 76 0.94 -5.58 -9.51
CA ASP A 76 1.37 -5.51 -8.11
C ASP A 76 1.70 -4.09 -7.67
N SER A 77 2.21 -3.25 -8.58
CA SER A 77 2.42 -1.84 -8.28
C SER A 77 1.11 -1.07 -8.08
N SER A 78 0.05 -1.35 -8.85
CA SER A 78 -1.25 -0.70 -8.66
C SER A 78 -1.90 -1.10 -7.34
N LEU A 79 -1.73 -2.36 -6.92
CA LEU A 79 -2.15 -2.89 -5.62
C LEU A 79 -1.23 -2.51 -4.45
N ASN A 80 -0.21 -1.69 -4.69
CA ASN A 80 0.81 -1.29 -3.70
C ASN A 80 1.42 -2.52 -2.98
N ASN A 81 1.76 -3.54 -3.76
CA ASN A 81 2.34 -4.81 -3.35
C ASN A 81 3.85 -4.90 -3.71
N PRO A 82 4.74 -4.27 -2.93
CA PRO A 82 6.18 -4.35 -3.20
C PRO A 82 6.74 -5.77 -3.02
N ALA A 83 6.06 -6.66 -2.30
CA ALA A 83 6.51 -8.04 -2.17
C ALA A 83 6.34 -8.81 -3.49
N GLY A 84 5.17 -8.68 -4.13
CA GLY A 84 4.89 -9.27 -5.44
C GLY A 84 5.78 -8.70 -6.55
N CYS A 85 5.98 -7.38 -6.57
CA CYS A 85 6.95 -6.75 -7.49
C CYS A 85 8.37 -7.31 -7.30
N HIS A 86 8.81 -7.53 -6.05
CA HIS A 86 10.13 -8.08 -5.78
C HIS A 86 10.27 -9.55 -6.17
N GLU A 87 9.27 -10.38 -5.85
CA GLU A 87 9.23 -11.79 -6.26
C GLU A 87 9.27 -11.90 -7.78
N THR A 88 8.42 -11.16 -8.48
CA THR A 88 8.42 -11.13 -9.95
C THR A 88 9.74 -10.60 -10.51
N TRP A 89 10.29 -9.54 -9.94
CA TRP A 89 11.58 -8.99 -10.39
C TRP A 89 12.72 -10.00 -10.27
N LEU A 90 12.81 -10.75 -9.16
CA LEU A 90 13.83 -11.79 -9.01
C LEU A 90 13.74 -12.88 -10.09
N ASN A 91 12.52 -13.19 -10.53
CA ASN A 91 12.26 -14.21 -11.54
C ASN A 91 12.60 -13.73 -12.97
N ILE A 92 12.59 -12.43 -13.24
CA ILE A 92 12.79 -11.92 -14.61
C ILE A 92 14.07 -11.11 -14.80
N LYS A 93 14.73 -10.63 -13.73
CA LYS A 93 15.90 -9.74 -13.84
C LYS A 93 17.11 -10.34 -14.56
N HIS A 94 17.19 -11.67 -14.63
CA HIS A 94 18.29 -12.41 -15.22
C HIS A 94 18.02 -12.81 -16.67
N LEU A 95 16.80 -12.57 -17.17
CA LEU A 95 16.42 -12.80 -18.56
C LEU A 95 17.07 -11.79 -19.52
N ARG A 96 17.68 -10.73 -18.99
CA ARG A 96 18.57 -9.82 -19.71
C ARG A 96 19.92 -9.79 -19.02
N ASN A 97 20.98 -9.54 -19.79
CA ASN A 97 22.35 -9.54 -19.29
C ASN A 97 22.68 -8.27 -18.50
N ASN A 98 21.96 -7.18 -18.75
CA ASN A 98 22.16 -5.89 -18.10
C ASN A 98 20.82 -5.27 -17.73
N ILE A 99 20.75 -4.62 -16.56
CA ILE A 99 19.56 -3.91 -16.10
C ILE A 99 19.06 -2.86 -17.12
N ALA A 100 19.97 -2.21 -17.85
CA ALA A 100 19.66 -1.21 -18.87
C ALA A 100 18.95 -1.80 -20.11
N GLN A 101 18.92 -3.12 -20.28
CA GLN A 101 18.17 -3.79 -21.34
C GLN A 101 16.71 -4.06 -20.97
N HIS A 102 16.33 -3.82 -19.70
CA HIS A 102 14.93 -3.82 -19.30
C HIS A 102 14.27 -2.47 -19.63
N GLU A 103 12.96 -2.48 -19.82
CA GLU A 103 12.20 -1.27 -20.11
C GLU A 103 12.31 -0.25 -18.96
N HIS A 104 12.74 0.96 -19.28
CA HIS A 104 12.87 2.05 -18.31
C HIS A 104 11.56 2.35 -17.57
N LYS A 105 10.41 2.18 -18.24
CA LYS A 105 9.08 2.30 -17.62
C LYS A 105 8.90 1.33 -16.45
N ILE A 106 9.33 0.07 -16.61
CA ILE A 106 9.22 -0.96 -15.58
C ILE A 106 10.21 -0.70 -14.44
N LEU A 107 11.45 -0.32 -14.75
CA LEU A 107 12.43 0.06 -13.75
C LEU A 107 11.95 1.28 -12.93
N GLY A 108 11.35 2.28 -13.59
CA GLY A 108 10.73 3.43 -12.93
C GLY A 108 9.57 3.05 -12.00
N VAL A 109 8.76 2.05 -12.38
CA VAL A 109 7.70 1.47 -11.52
C VAL A 109 8.30 0.77 -10.30
N LEU A 110 9.32 -0.07 -10.49
CA LEU A 110 10.03 -0.75 -9.40
C LEU A 110 10.67 0.24 -8.41
N LEU A 111 11.35 1.26 -8.93
CA LEU A 111 11.92 2.34 -8.11
C LEU A 111 10.85 3.03 -7.27
N ARG A 112 9.69 3.37 -7.86
CA ARG A 112 8.58 4.01 -7.14
C ARG A 112 8.01 3.11 -6.03
N VAL A 113 7.63 1.87 -6.37
CA VAL A 113 6.96 0.97 -5.41
C VAL A 113 7.91 0.56 -4.27
N PHE A 114 9.17 0.26 -4.56
CA PHE A 114 10.16 -0.07 -3.53
C PHE A 114 10.56 1.13 -2.69
N ASN A 115 10.66 2.34 -3.26
CA ASN A 115 11.01 3.53 -2.49
C ASN A 115 9.91 3.96 -1.50
N LYS A 116 8.63 3.83 -1.92
CA LYS A 116 7.45 4.10 -1.07
C LYS A 116 7.47 3.24 0.19
N ASN A 117 7.90 1.98 0.11
CA ASN A 117 7.97 1.08 1.25
C ASN A 117 9.39 1.01 1.86
N LYS A 118 9.57 1.58 3.06
CA LYS A 118 10.86 1.61 3.79
C LYS A 118 11.58 0.25 3.84
N LYS A 119 10.84 -0.87 3.91
CA LYS A 119 11.40 -2.24 3.99
C LYS A 119 12.03 -2.71 2.67
N PHE A 120 11.60 -2.15 1.54
CA PHE A 120 12.04 -2.52 0.19
C PHE A 120 12.97 -1.47 -0.42
N ARG A 121 13.09 -0.29 0.19
CA ARG A 121 13.89 0.84 -0.33
C ARG A 121 15.35 0.49 -0.68
N ARG A 122 15.96 -0.48 0.01
CA ARG A 122 17.31 -0.96 -0.37
C ARG A 122 17.33 -1.55 -1.78
N LEU A 123 16.30 -2.28 -2.19
CA LEU A 123 16.20 -2.85 -3.52
C LEU A 123 16.08 -1.76 -4.60
N ALA A 124 15.38 -0.66 -4.31
CA ALA A 124 15.37 0.50 -5.20
C ALA A 124 16.78 1.08 -5.37
N MET A 125 17.57 1.12 -4.29
CA MET A 125 18.96 1.56 -4.34
C MET A 125 19.83 0.59 -5.15
N ASP A 126 19.62 -0.72 -5.01
CA ASP A 126 20.35 -1.74 -5.76
C ASP A 126 20.11 -1.54 -7.27
N ILE A 127 18.84 -1.36 -7.68
CA ILE A 127 18.46 -1.01 -9.06
C ILE A 127 19.14 0.29 -9.53
N ALA A 128 19.10 1.35 -8.70
CA ALA A 128 19.69 2.64 -9.06
C ALA A 128 21.21 2.60 -9.21
N ASN A 129 21.90 1.74 -8.46
CA ASN A 129 23.36 1.56 -8.53
C ASN A 129 23.79 0.76 -9.76
N GLU A 130 22.96 -0.18 -10.23
CA GLU A 130 23.23 -0.96 -11.44
C GLU A 130 22.92 -0.17 -12.73
N LEU A 131 22.05 0.85 -12.65
CA LEU A 131 21.69 1.69 -13.79
C LEU A 131 22.87 2.57 -14.25
N PRO A 132 23.18 2.59 -15.57
CA PRO A 132 24.17 3.51 -16.11
C PRO A 132 23.64 4.96 -16.03
N ARG A 133 24.55 5.91 -15.77
CA ARG A 133 24.19 7.33 -15.64
C ARG A 133 23.55 7.90 -16.91
N SER A 134 23.88 7.35 -18.08
CA SER A 134 23.27 7.74 -19.35
C SER A 134 21.75 7.50 -19.39
N SER A 135 21.22 6.59 -18.57
CA SER A 135 19.77 6.33 -18.48
C SER A 135 19.04 7.32 -17.57
N TYR A 136 19.74 8.13 -16.77
CA TYR A 136 19.09 9.00 -15.78
C TYR A 136 18.28 10.14 -16.39
N SER A 137 18.52 10.49 -17.66
CA SER A 137 17.74 11.49 -18.38
C SER A 137 16.40 10.97 -18.89
N ASP A 138 16.15 9.66 -18.83
CA ASP A 138 14.88 9.09 -19.26
C ASP A 138 13.73 9.54 -18.34
N PRO A 139 12.65 10.16 -18.86
CA PRO A 139 11.55 10.67 -18.05
C PRO A 139 10.91 9.63 -17.11
N ALA A 140 10.93 8.34 -17.48
CA ALA A 140 10.40 7.27 -16.64
C ALA A 140 11.28 6.99 -15.41
N LEU A 141 12.55 7.39 -15.42
CA LEU A 141 13.54 7.15 -14.36
C LEU A 141 13.86 8.42 -13.56
N THR A 142 13.92 9.59 -14.20
CA THR A 142 14.36 10.85 -13.58
C THR A 142 13.60 11.15 -12.28
N GLY A 143 12.27 11.22 -12.35
CA GLY A 143 11.42 11.49 -11.18
C GLY A 143 11.61 10.43 -10.07
N PRO A 144 11.45 9.12 -10.36
CA PRO A 144 11.68 8.06 -9.38
C PRO A 144 13.06 8.10 -8.70
N LEU A 145 14.13 8.40 -9.44
CA LEU A 145 15.49 8.53 -8.92
C LEU A 145 15.63 9.78 -8.02
N ILE A 146 15.03 10.91 -8.38
CA ILE A 146 14.93 12.09 -7.51
C ILE A 146 14.24 11.72 -6.19
N HIS A 147 13.07 11.06 -6.23
CA HIS A 147 12.36 10.63 -5.02
C HIS A 147 13.13 9.64 -4.17
N LEU A 148 13.91 8.75 -4.81
CA LEU A 148 14.78 7.83 -4.10
C LEU A 148 15.91 8.57 -3.40
N SER A 149 16.54 9.54 -4.07
CA SER A 149 17.61 10.36 -3.50
C SER A 149 17.16 11.11 -2.25
N ILE A 150 15.94 11.70 -2.29
CA ILE A 150 15.30 12.38 -1.15
C ILE A 150 15.05 11.39 -0.01
N SER A 151 14.41 10.27 -0.32
CA SER A 151 14.00 9.27 0.68
C SER A 151 15.18 8.58 1.38
N MET A 152 16.32 8.51 0.69
CA MET A 152 17.59 7.95 1.19
C MET A 152 18.55 9.02 1.72
N LYS A 153 18.21 10.31 1.61
CA LYS A 153 19.09 11.45 1.91
C LYS A 153 20.45 11.36 1.21
N ARG A 154 20.43 11.11 -0.11
CA ARG A 154 21.63 10.91 -0.96
C ARG A 154 21.80 12.09 -1.94
N PRO A 155 22.42 13.21 -1.52
CA PRO A 155 22.60 14.37 -2.39
C PRO A 155 23.47 14.07 -3.62
N GLN A 156 24.42 13.13 -3.51
CA GLN A 156 25.24 12.69 -4.64
C GLN A 156 24.41 12.08 -5.78
N LEU A 157 23.40 11.28 -5.46
CA LEU A 157 22.49 10.72 -6.46
C LEU A 157 21.61 11.82 -7.06
N ALA A 158 21.11 12.74 -6.23
CA ALA A 158 20.34 13.89 -6.69
C ALA A 158 21.13 14.73 -7.71
N ASN A 159 22.38 15.07 -7.38
CA ASN A 159 23.28 15.83 -8.25
C ASN A 159 23.60 15.07 -9.55
N ALA A 160 23.83 13.75 -9.46
CA ALA A 160 24.06 12.93 -10.63
C ALA A 160 22.86 12.95 -11.58
N VAL A 161 21.63 12.79 -11.06
CA VAL A 161 20.41 12.89 -11.88
C VAL A 161 20.27 14.30 -12.47
N CYS A 162 20.41 15.34 -11.66
CA CYS A 162 20.28 16.73 -12.12
C CYS A 162 21.27 17.10 -13.21
N SER A 163 22.50 16.60 -13.15
CA SER A 163 23.51 16.83 -14.20
C SER A 163 23.15 16.25 -15.57
N THR A 164 22.17 15.34 -15.63
CA THR A 164 21.68 14.72 -16.87
C THR A 164 20.39 15.34 -17.41
N ILE A 165 19.73 16.21 -16.63
CA ILE A 165 18.49 16.88 -17.04
C ILE A 165 18.84 17.94 -18.09
N LYS A 166 18.15 17.89 -19.23
CA LYS A 166 18.30 18.86 -20.32
C LYS A 166 17.00 19.63 -20.51
N PRO A 167 17.04 20.94 -20.80
CA PRO A 167 15.87 21.69 -21.24
C PRO A 167 15.27 21.11 -22.56
N PRO A 168 13.95 21.25 -22.79
CA PRO A 168 12.96 21.87 -21.91
C PRO A 168 12.57 20.95 -20.74
N ILE A 169 12.36 21.54 -19.56
CA ILE A 169 11.99 20.81 -18.34
C ILE A 169 10.46 20.75 -18.25
N SER A 170 9.89 19.56 -18.07
CA SER A 170 8.45 19.39 -17.93
C SER A 170 7.93 19.91 -16.58
N ARG A 171 6.64 20.25 -16.51
CA ARG A 171 6.00 20.73 -15.28
C ARG A 171 6.05 19.71 -14.15
N GLU A 172 5.92 18.42 -14.46
CA GLU A 172 6.02 17.32 -13.49
C GLU A 172 7.42 17.20 -12.93
N LEU A 173 8.45 17.37 -13.77
CA LEU A 173 9.84 17.34 -13.35
C LEU A 173 10.18 18.56 -12.48
N LEU A 174 9.65 19.75 -12.79
CA LEU A 174 9.77 20.92 -11.91
C LEU A 174 9.16 20.66 -10.53
N SER A 175 7.99 20.01 -10.45
CA SER A 175 7.43 19.58 -9.15
C SER A 175 8.38 18.64 -8.40
N ASP A 176 8.95 17.64 -9.08
CA ASP A 176 9.89 16.70 -8.47
C ASP A 176 11.18 17.40 -7.97
N LEU A 177 11.70 18.36 -8.75
CA LEU A 177 12.85 19.20 -8.38
C LEU A 177 12.51 20.13 -7.19
N LEU A 178 11.31 20.71 -7.16
CA LEU A 178 10.85 21.52 -6.02
C LEU A 178 10.86 20.68 -4.74
N VAL A 179 10.33 19.45 -4.79
CA VAL A 179 10.38 18.53 -3.63
C VAL A 179 11.81 18.24 -3.20
N MET A 180 12.70 18.05 -4.16
CA MET A 180 14.11 17.77 -3.93
C MET A 180 14.80 18.92 -3.20
N HIS A 181 14.73 20.14 -3.74
CA HIS A 181 15.36 21.32 -3.13
C HIS A 181 14.79 21.61 -1.73
N LEU A 182 13.47 21.56 -1.57
CA LEU A 182 12.83 21.70 -0.26
C LEU A 182 13.31 20.65 0.76
N SER A 183 13.49 19.41 0.31
CA SER A 183 13.91 18.29 1.16
C SER A 183 15.38 18.37 1.56
N PHE A 184 16.25 18.88 0.69
CA PHE A 184 17.67 19.11 0.99
C PHE A 184 17.94 20.47 1.64
N GLY A 185 16.93 21.35 1.76
CA GLY A 185 17.08 22.66 2.38
C GLY A 185 17.78 23.69 1.49
N ASP A 186 17.74 23.47 0.17
CA ASP A 186 18.30 24.39 -0.82
C ASP A 186 17.26 25.48 -1.13
N SER A 187 17.38 26.63 -0.46
CA SER A 187 16.48 27.78 -0.63
C SER A 187 16.62 28.41 -2.01
N GLU A 188 17.86 28.56 -2.51
CA GLU A 188 18.13 29.16 -3.82
C GLU A 188 17.59 28.28 -4.96
N GLY A 189 17.79 26.97 -4.88
CA GLY A 189 17.19 26.02 -5.83
C GLY A 189 15.66 26.03 -5.77
N THR A 190 15.09 26.15 -4.57
CA THR A 190 13.64 26.25 -4.36
C THR A 190 13.06 27.49 -5.03
N GLU A 191 13.68 28.66 -4.82
CA GLU A 191 13.24 29.93 -5.42
C GLU A 191 13.34 29.90 -6.95
N ARG A 192 14.45 29.38 -7.49
CA ARG A 192 14.62 29.21 -8.93
C ARG A 192 13.55 28.31 -9.56
N VAL A 193 13.25 27.17 -8.94
CA VAL A 193 12.20 26.26 -9.46
C VAL A 193 10.81 26.89 -9.33
N LEU A 194 10.51 27.59 -8.24
CA LEU A 194 9.24 28.31 -8.09
C LEU A 194 9.09 29.44 -9.13
N HIS A 195 10.17 30.14 -9.45
CA HIS A 195 10.19 31.14 -10.52
C HIS A 195 9.88 30.50 -11.87
N GLN A 196 10.54 29.40 -12.21
CA GLN A 196 10.30 28.67 -13.47
C GLN A 196 8.86 28.15 -13.58
N ILE A 197 8.28 27.65 -12.48
CA ILE A 197 6.88 27.23 -12.47
C ILE A 197 5.95 28.42 -12.78
N LYS A 198 6.22 29.59 -12.20
CA LYS A 198 5.45 30.82 -12.46
C LYS A 198 5.61 31.33 -13.89
N GLU A 199 6.82 31.29 -14.44
CA GLU A 199 7.10 31.69 -15.83
C GLU A 199 6.39 30.80 -16.87
N MET A 200 6.04 29.56 -16.50
CA MET A 200 5.23 28.68 -17.34
C MET A 200 3.71 28.96 -17.24
N ASP A 201 3.31 30.10 -16.65
CA ASP A 201 1.91 30.45 -16.31
C ASP A 201 1.17 29.32 -15.58
N SER A 202 1.91 28.52 -14.81
CA SER A 202 1.37 27.34 -14.14
C SER A 202 1.19 27.62 -12.66
N GLU A 203 -0.02 27.38 -12.16
CA GLU A 203 -0.27 27.38 -10.72
C GLU A 203 0.47 26.24 -10.02
N LEU A 204 0.64 26.37 -8.70
CA LEU A 204 1.13 25.28 -7.88
C LEU A 204 0.10 24.14 -7.89
N SER A 205 0.56 22.93 -8.18
CA SER A 205 -0.31 21.76 -8.17
C SER A 205 -0.65 21.34 -6.74
N ALA A 206 -1.70 20.53 -6.58
CA ALA A 206 -2.04 19.89 -5.30
C ALA A 206 -0.84 19.16 -4.67
N ARG A 207 0.05 18.59 -5.50
CA ARG A 207 1.25 17.90 -5.07
C ARG A 207 2.31 18.86 -4.51
N ASP A 208 2.48 20.03 -5.13
CA ASP A 208 3.44 21.05 -4.67
C ASP A 208 3.02 21.58 -3.30
N TYR A 209 1.75 21.93 -3.14
CA TYR A 209 1.20 22.34 -1.85
C TYR A 209 1.36 21.26 -0.78
N MET A 210 1.03 20.00 -1.08
CA MET A 210 1.20 18.89 -0.14
C MET A 210 2.64 18.79 0.36
N VAL A 211 3.62 19.00 -0.52
CA VAL A 211 5.05 18.93 -0.18
C VAL A 211 5.46 20.10 0.71
N ILE A 212 5.03 21.33 0.37
CA ILE A 212 5.29 22.53 1.18
C ILE A 212 4.72 22.32 2.59
N ILE A 213 3.45 21.92 2.69
CA ILE A 213 2.78 21.63 3.97
C ILE A 213 3.53 20.52 4.74
N SER A 214 3.86 19.42 4.07
CA SER A 214 4.62 18.32 4.69
C SER A 214 5.96 18.78 5.27
N GLN A 215 6.66 19.68 4.59
CA GLN A 215 7.97 20.17 5.01
C GLN A 215 7.86 21.16 6.16
N LEU A 216 6.86 22.05 6.16
CA LEU A 216 6.57 22.95 7.28
C LEU A 216 6.23 22.16 8.55
N LEU A 217 5.38 21.13 8.43
CA LEU A 217 5.04 20.25 9.54
C LEU A 217 6.26 19.50 10.09
N ARG A 218 7.19 19.05 9.23
CA ARG A 218 8.45 18.43 9.67
C ARG A 218 9.39 19.38 10.40
N ARG A 219 9.31 20.68 10.09
CA ARG A 219 10.09 21.74 10.74
C ARG A 219 9.38 22.33 11.96
N ASN A 220 8.28 21.70 12.42
CA ASN A 220 7.43 22.18 13.51
C ASN A 220 6.89 23.62 13.28
N LYS A 221 6.76 24.04 12.02
CA LYS A 221 6.17 25.33 11.62
C LYS A 221 4.67 25.16 11.37
N PHE A 222 3.95 24.78 12.42
CA PHE A 222 2.54 24.41 12.34
C PHE A 222 1.64 25.59 11.89
N ASP A 223 1.83 26.76 12.50
CA ASP A 223 1.02 27.94 12.19
C ASP A 223 1.22 28.41 10.74
N GLU A 224 2.45 28.34 10.24
CA GLU A 224 2.76 28.62 8.82
C GLU A 224 2.07 27.60 7.91
N ALA A 225 2.09 26.31 8.27
CA ALA A 225 1.40 25.27 7.50
C ALA A 225 -0.11 25.52 7.44
N LEU A 226 -0.75 25.84 8.57
CA LEU A 226 -2.17 26.18 8.60
C LEU A 226 -2.50 27.45 7.79
N LYS A 227 -1.67 28.49 7.89
CA LYS A 227 -1.85 29.72 7.10
C LYS A 227 -1.83 29.42 5.60
N ILE A 228 -0.83 28.66 5.13
CA ILE A 228 -0.75 28.26 3.72
C ILE A 228 -1.94 27.37 3.35
N LEU A 229 -2.31 26.41 4.19
CA LEU A 229 -3.41 25.49 3.94
C LEU A 229 -4.73 26.22 3.65
N LYS A 230 -4.99 27.33 4.37
CA LYS A 230 -6.17 28.19 4.19
C LYS A 230 -6.17 28.98 2.87
N THR A 231 -5.01 29.19 2.25
CA THR A 231 -4.89 29.91 0.97
C THR A 231 -4.94 29.00 -0.25
N ILE A 232 -4.93 27.67 -0.08
CA ILE A 232 -4.93 26.73 -1.21
C ILE A 232 -6.32 26.72 -1.86
N PRO A 233 -6.42 26.85 -3.19
CA PRO A 233 -7.67 26.63 -3.90
C PRO A 233 -8.26 25.25 -3.56
N LEU A 234 -9.57 25.19 -3.31
CA LEU A 234 -10.21 24.00 -2.74
C LEU A 234 -9.96 22.73 -3.57
N GLY A 235 -9.94 22.84 -4.90
CA GLY A 235 -9.61 21.73 -5.81
C GLY A 235 -8.20 21.13 -5.63
N CYS A 236 -7.25 21.90 -5.09
CA CYS A 236 -5.89 21.47 -4.81
C CYS A 236 -5.63 21.12 -3.33
N ALA A 237 -6.56 21.47 -2.43
CA ALA A 237 -6.34 21.40 -0.99
C ALA A 237 -6.43 19.98 -0.41
N MET A 238 -7.14 19.06 -1.08
CA MET A 238 -7.50 17.75 -0.51
C MET A 238 -6.30 16.90 -0.07
N ILE A 239 -5.23 16.87 -0.87
CA ILE A 239 -4.02 16.11 -0.53
C ILE A 239 -3.32 16.73 0.70
N SER A 240 -3.34 18.05 0.79
CA SER A 240 -2.79 18.81 1.92
C SER A 240 -3.63 18.65 3.18
N TYR A 241 -4.97 18.60 3.06
CA TYR A 241 -5.88 18.28 4.17
C TYR A 241 -5.58 16.89 4.73
N SER A 242 -5.52 15.86 3.89
CA SER A 242 -5.14 14.51 4.33
C SER A 242 -3.75 14.49 4.99
N THR A 243 -2.82 15.31 4.52
CA THR A 243 -1.46 15.42 5.09
C THR A 243 -1.48 16.01 6.50
N MET A 244 -2.27 17.07 6.71
CA MET A 244 -2.46 17.69 8.02
C MET A 244 -3.15 16.74 9.00
N ILE A 245 -4.25 16.09 8.59
CA ILE A 245 -4.96 15.10 9.42
C ILE A 245 -4.03 13.96 9.82
N ASN A 246 -3.25 13.42 8.88
CA ASN A 246 -2.26 12.38 9.16
C ASN A 246 -1.17 12.81 10.15
N HIS A 247 -0.83 14.11 10.18
CA HIS A 247 0.12 14.64 11.16
C HIS A 247 -0.45 14.54 12.57
N PHE A 248 -1.68 15.03 12.79
CA PHE A 248 -2.35 14.91 14.08
C PHE A 248 -2.54 13.47 14.52
N VAL A 249 -2.99 12.59 13.63
CA VAL A 249 -3.14 11.16 13.92
C VAL A 249 -1.79 10.51 14.30
N LYS A 250 -0.69 10.88 13.64
CA LYS A 250 0.63 10.36 14.01
C LYS A 250 1.11 10.90 15.35
N GLN A 251 0.84 12.17 15.62
CA GLN A 251 1.19 12.82 16.87
C GLN A 251 0.48 12.15 18.04
N SER A 252 -0.84 11.98 17.97
CA SER A 252 -1.64 11.32 19.02
C SER A 252 -1.14 9.89 19.29
N ILE A 253 -0.96 9.09 18.23
CA ILE A 253 -0.42 7.73 18.34
C ILE A 253 0.98 7.71 18.99
N SER A 254 1.83 8.70 18.69
CA SER A 254 3.18 8.76 19.24
C SER A 254 3.23 9.18 20.71
N GLN A 255 2.28 10.03 21.12
CA GLN A 255 2.15 10.51 22.49
C GLN A 255 1.40 9.50 23.36
N GLY A 256 0.62 8.58 22.75
CA GLY A 256 -0.22 7.62 23.47
C GLY A 256 -1.52 8.24 23.98
N ASP A 257 -1.85 9.44 23.50
CA ASP A 257 -3.00 10.23 23.90
C ASP A 257 -4.07 10.23 22.80
N THR A 258 -5.29 10.61 23.16
CA THR A 258 -6.34 10.93 22.19
C THR A 258 -5.98 12.21 21.43
N ILE A 259 -6.62 12.44 20.28
CA ILE A 259 -6.44 13.71 19.57
C ILE A 259 -7.00 14.83 20.45
N SER A 260 -6.22 15.89 20.69
CA SER A 260 -6.68 17.01 21.52
C SER A 260 -7.90 17.69 20.92
N PRO A 261 -8.78 18.31 21.74
CA PRO A 261 -9.98 19.00 21.26
C PRO A 261 -9.68 20.04 20.16
N ASP A 262 -8.61 20.82 20.33
CA ASP A 262 -8.20 21.83 19.34
C ASP A 262 -7.85 21.20 17.99
N ASN A 263 -7.11 20.08 18.01
CA ASN A 263 -6.75 19.35 16.79
C ASN A 263 -7.96 18.66 16.17
N LEU A 264 -8.90 18.15 16.99
CA LEU A 264 -10.16 17.58 16.51
C LEU A 264 -11.02 18.63 15.80
N ALA A 265 -11.12 19.85 16.35
CA ALA A 265 -11.83 20.95 15.72
C ALA A 265 -11.23 21.30 14.34
N ILE A 266 -9.90 21.30 14.23
CA ILE A 266 -9.23 21.50 12.93
C ILE A 266 -9.53 20.34 11.98
N ILE A 267 -9.43 19.09 12.43
CA ILE A 267 -9.76 17.92 11.60
C ILE A 267 -11.20 18.01 11.09
N ASP A 268 -12.13 18.43 11.94
CA ASP A 268 -13.53 18.59 11.60
C ASP A 268 -13.76 19.67 10.55
N GLU A 269 -13.12 20.84 10.71
CA GLU A 269 -13.13 21.91 9.71
C GLU A 269 -12.62 21.40 8.35
N LEU A 270 -11.51 20.66 8.35
CA LEU A 270 -10.90 20.13 7.12
C LEU A 270 -11.75 19.07 6.45
N ILE A 271 -12.36 18.15 7.21
CA ILE A 271 -13.26 17.12 6.67
C ILE A 271 -14.53 17.76 6.15
N THR A 272 -15.13 18.70 6.88
CA THR A 272 -16.33 19.43 6.44
C THR A 272 -16.08 20.16 5.12
N LYS A 273 -14.94 20.86 5.00
CA LYS A 273 -14.52 21.50 3.75
C LYS A 273 -14.21 20.50 2.63
N ALA A 274 -13.73 19.31 2.96
CA ALA A 274 -13.51 18.26 1.97
C ALA A 274 -14.82 17.66 1.47
N SER A 275 -15.82 17.51 2.35
CA SER A 275 -17.13 16.96 2.03
C SER A 275 -17.94 17.83 1.07
N THR A 276 -17.69 19.14 1.01
CA THR A 276 -18.38 20.04 0.06
C THR A 276 -17.93 19.86 -1.38
N VAL A 277 -16.82 19.16 -1.63
CA VAL A 277 -16.33 18.88 -2.97
C VAL A 277 -16.20 17.37 -3.16
N SER A 278 -16.91 16.83 -4.16
CA SER A 278 -16.77 15.43 -4.52
C SER A 278 -15.44 15.21 -5.24
N VAL A 279 -14.34 15.09 -4.48
CA VAL A 279 -13.01 14.83 -5.04
C VAL A 279 -12.56 13.42 -4.73
N ASP A 280 -12.20 12.69 -5.79
CA ASP A 280 -11.71 11.33 -5.74
C ASP A 280 -10.43 11.21 -4.88
N GLY A 281 -10.37 10.17 -4.04
CA GLY A 281 -9.16 9.77 -3.32
C GLY A 281 -8.85 10.50 -2.01
N PHE A 282 -9.59 11.53 -1.59
CA PHE A 282 -9.46 12.09 -0.22
C PHE A 282 -9.82 11.02 0.83
N TRP A 283 -10.99 10.42 0.65
CA TRP A 283 -11.51 9.43 1.58
C TRP A 283 -10.69 8.14 1.63
N ASP A 284 -10.11 7.72 0.50
CA ASP A 284 -9.17 6.58 0.44
C ASP A 284 -7.89 6.80 1.25
N ARG A 285 -7.53 8.07 1.51
CA ARG A 285 -6.44 8.42 2.42
C ARG A 285 -6.92 8.50 3.87
N LEU A 286 -8.12 9.06 4.09
CA LEU A 286 -8.69 9.24 5.42
C LEU A 286 -9.02 7.91 6.10
N ALA A 287 -9.66 6.98 5.37
CA ALA A 287 -10.13 5.70 5.90
C ALA A 287 -9.00 4.87 6.56
N PRO A 288 -7.84 4.63 5.91
CA PRO A 288 -6.71 3.98 6.57
C PRO A 288 -6.15 4.74 7.77
N MET A 289 -6.20 6.09 7.77
CA MET A 289 -5.72 6.88 8.92
C MET A 289 -6.62 6.67 10.13
N TYR A 290 -7.94 6.68 9.93
CA TYR A 290 -8.91 6.43 10.99
C TYR A 290 -8.78 5.01 11.55
N ILE A 291 -8.73 3.98 10.71
CA ILE A 291 -8.53 2.61 11.17
C ILE A 291 -7.21 2.48 11.95
N LYS A 292 -6.14 3.13 11.48
CA LYS A 292 -4.85 3.14 12.18
C LYS A 292 -4.93 3.82 13.55
N TYR A 293 -5.67 4.92 13.66
CA TYR A 293 -5.93 5.61 14.93
C TYR A 293 -6.69 4.68 15.88
N LEU A 294 -7.81 4.09 15.42
CA LEU A 294 -8.65 3.19 16.21
C LEU A 294 -7.82 2.03 16.81
N VAL A 295 -7.09 1.29 15.97
CA VAL A 295 -6.32 0.12 16.45
C VAL A 295 -5.04 0.49 17.20
N SER A 296 -4.74 1.78 17.38
CA SER A 296 -3.48 2.23 18.00
C SER A 296 -3.41 1.96 19.50
N SER A 297 -4.57 1.94 20.18
CA SER A 297 -4.74 1.65 21.61
C SER A 297 -4.16 0.29 22.02
N GLY A 298 -4.16 -0.68 21.10
CA GLY A 298 -3.78 -2.06 21.39
C GLY A 298 -4.85 -2.87 22.14
N LEU A 299 -6.10 -2.38 22.18
CA LEU A 299 -7.23 -3.13 22.75
C LEU A 299 -7.80 -4.12 21.73
N LYS A 300 -8.32 -5.25 22.23
CA LYS A 300 -8.99 -6.25 21.38
C LYS A 300 -10.29 -5.70 20.79
N ALA A 301 -11.07 -4.95 21.57
CA ALA A 301 -12.32 -4.35 21.12
C ALA A 301 -12.12 -3.41 19.91
N ASP A 302 -11.10 -2.55 19.95
CA ASP A 302 -10.80 -1.64 18.82
C ASP A 302 -10.40 -2.38 17.54
N LEU A 303 -9.73 -3.53 17.67
CA LEU A 303 -9.44 -4.38 16.52
C LEU A 303 -10.73 -4.97 15.94
N GLU A 304 -11.63 -5.47 16.78
CA GLU A 304 -12.92 -6.02 16.34
C GLU A 304 -13.78 -4.94 15.67
N THR A 305 -13.82 -3.73 16.23
CA THR A 305 -14.48 -2.57 15.63
C THR A 305 -13.87 -2.25 14.27
N ALA A 306 -12.55 -2.23 14.13
CA ALA A 306 -11.89 -2.02 12.84
C ALA A 306 -12.25 -3.10 11.80
N GLN A 307 -12.38 -4.36 12.23
CA GLN A 307 -12.83 -5.46 11.35
C GLN A 307 -14.28 -5.26 10.90
N ARG A 308 -15.18 -4.89 11.82
CA ARG A 308 -16.59 -4.60 11.50
C ARG A 308 -16.71 -3.47 10.50
N ILE A 309 -16.00 -2.36 10.73
CA ILE A 309 -15.97 -1.22 9.80
C ILE A 309 -15.48 -1.66 8.41
N TYR A 310 -14.45 -2.50 8.33
CA TYR A 310 -14.00 -3.05 7.06
C TYR A 310 -15.09 -3.88 6.37
N ILE A 311 -15.75 -4.78 7.09
CA ILE A 311 -16.83 -5.64 6.56
C ILE A 311 -17.97 -4.78 6.03
N ASN A 312 -18.48 -3.85 6.84
CA ASN A 312 -19.55 -2.93 6.49
C ASN A 312 -19.20 -2.11 5.23
N THR A 313 -17.97 -1.59 5.19
CA THR A 313 -17.52 -0.73 4.09
C THR A 313 -17.37 -1.49 2.76
N PHE A 314 -16.83 -2.71 2.78
CA PHE A 314 -16.28 -3.33 1.57
C PHE A 314 -16.90 -4.67 1.17
N LEU A 315 -17.47 -5.39 2.12
CA LEU A 315 -18.05 -6.72 1.88
C LEU A 315 -19.57 -6.61 1.76
N ASP A 316 -20.19 -5.89 2.70
CA ASP A 316 -21.63 -5.66 2.69
C ASP A 316 -22.05 -4.77 1.51
N PHE A 317 -21.19 -3.81 1.12
CA PHE A 317 -21.42 -2.99 -0.06
C PHE A 317 -21.51 -3.79 -1.37
N LYS A 318 -20.74 -4.88 -1.55
CA LYS A 318 -20.82 -5.71 -2.75
C LYS A 318 -22.13 -6.49 -2.84
N ALA A 319 -22.64 -6.96 -1.70
CA ALA A 319 -23.96 -7.57 -1.62
C ALA A 319 -25.04 -6.54 -1.93
N LYS A 320 -24.93 -5.31 -1.39
CA LYS A 320 -25.83 -4.19 -1.67
C LYS A 320 -25.83 -3.79 -3.15
N GLU A 321 -24.66 -3.58 -3.74
CA GLU A 321 -24.50 -3.21 -5.15
C GLU A 321 -25.07 -4.28 -6.10
N TYR A 322 -24.84 -5.57 -5.79
CA TYR A 322 -25.43 -6.68 -6.53
C TYR A 322 -26.97 -6.67 -6.45
N LEU A 323 -27.53 -6.45 -5.25
CA LEU A 323 -28.98 -6.41 -5.05
C LEU A 323 -29.63 -5.19 -5.74
N GLU A 324 -28.98 -4.02 -5.70
CA GLU A 324 -29.45 -2.79 -6.35
C GLU A 324 -29.39 -2.88 -7.88
N ASN A 325 -28.30 -3.44 -8.42
CA ASN A 325 -28.08 -3.51 -9.88
C ASN A 325 -28.83 -4.65 -10.58
N HIS A 326 -29.13 -5.75 -9.88
CA HIS A 326 -29.72 -6.94 -10.50
C HIS A 326 -31.16 -7.24 -10.10
N LEU A 327 -31.63 -6.73 -8.96
CA LEU A 327 -33.00 -6.98 -8.52
C LEU A 327 -33.90 -5.74 -8.57
N SER A 328 -33.37 -4.59 -9.00
CA SER A 328 -34.09 -3.28 -8.95
C SER A 328 -34.69 -3.00 -7.57
N LEU A 329 -34.20 -3.69 -6.53
CA LEU A 329 -34.58 -3.49 -5.16
C LEU A 329 -33.79 -2.27 -4.70
N LYS A 330 -34.40 -1.09 -4.82
CA LYS A 330 -34.00 0.04 -3.98
C LYS A 330 -34.21 -0.42 -2.54
N LEU A 331 -33.16 -0.91 -1.90
CA LEU A 331 -33.20 -1.35 -0.52
C LEU A 331 -33.58 -0.13 0.32
N ASN A 332 -34.83 -0.07 0.77
CA ASN A 332 -35.37 0.90 1.72
C ASN A 332 -34.85 0.64 3.15
N TYR A 333 -33.60 0.22 3.29
CA TYR A 333 -32.90 0.46 4.54
C TYR A 333 -32.53 1.94 4.51
N SER A 334 -33.28 2.78 5.23
CA SER A 334 -32.74 4.04 5.71
C SER A 334 -31.64 3.71 6.72
N LEU A 335 -30.47 3.31 6.20
CA LEU A 335 -29.26 3.97 6.68
C LEU A 335 -29.55 5.43 6.38
N ASP A 336 -30.10 6.15 7.38
CA ASP A 336 -30.21 7.60 7.29
C ASP A 336 -28.94 8.12 6.63
N ASP A 337 -29.06 9.19 5.84
CA ASP A 337 -27.97 9.92 5.19
C ASP A 337 -26.85 10.42 6.16
N THR A 338 -26.84 9.91 7.40
CA THR A 338 -25.94 10.18 8.52
C THR A 338 -24.68 9.34 8.54
N ILE A 339 -24.63 8.13 7.96
CA ILE A 339 -23.41 7.31 8.02
C ILE A 339 -22.50 7.55 6.81
N LEU A 340 -21.96 8.78 6.71
CA LEU A 340 -20.64 9.15 6.13
C LEU A 340 -20.46 10.61 5.68
N THR A 341 -21.30 11.53 6.11
CA THR A 341 -21.04 12.97 5.92
C THR A 341 -20.25 13.58 7.07
N THR A 342 -20.08 12.85 8.19
CA THR A 342 -19.49 13.35 9.44
C THR A 342 -18.08 12.85 9.69
N ASN A 343 -17.32 13.63 10.46
CA ASN A 343 -15.95 13.33 10.88
C ASN A 343 -15.89 12.08 11.77
N PRO A 344 -15.28 10.96 11.34
CA PRO A 344 -15.28 9.71 12.11
C PRO A 344 -14.45 9.82 13.41
N PHE A 345 -13.61 10.85 13.55
CA PHE A 345 -12.82 11.07 14.76
C PHE A 345 -13.65 11.66 15.91
N LEU A 346 -14.87 12.16 15.66
CA LEU A 346 -15.78 12.71 16.67
C LEU A 346 -16.72 11.68 17.29
N ILE A 347 -16.78 10.46 16.74
CA ILE A 347 -17.66 9.42 17.26
C ILE A 347 -17.01 8.83 18.51
N GLU A 348 -17.53 9.18 19.69
CA GLU A 348 -17.02 8.67 20.97
C GLU A 348 -17.66 7.34 21.37
N ASP A 349 -18.97 7.17 21.10
CA ASP A 349 -19.76 6.00 21.46
C ASP A 349 -19.29 4.71 20.76
N GLU A 350 -18.90 3.71 21.54
CA GLU A 350 -18.42 2.41 21.06
C GLU A 350 -19.49 1.67 20.23
N HIS A 351 -20.77 1.80 20.58
CA HIS A 351 -21.85 1.16 19.83
C HIS A 351 -22.01 1.78 18.44
N GLN A 352 -21.84 3.09 18.31
CA GLN A 352 -21.92 3.80 17.04
C GLN A 352 -20.69 3.56 16.17
N LYS A 353 -19.49 3.40 16.77
CA LYS A 353 -18.26 3.10 16.02
C LYS A 353 -18.37 1.83 15.18
N GLY A 354 -19.02 0.79 15.71
CA GLY A 354 -19.21 -0.48 15.00
C GLY A 354 -20.16 -0.41 13.80
N LEU A 355 -20.93 0.67 13.67
CA LEU A 355 -21.88 0.92 12.58
C LEU A 355 -21.31 1.83 11.48
N ILE A 356 -20.07 2.28 11.62
CA ILE A 356 -19.42 3.16 10.65
C ILE A 356 -19.22 2.40 9.33
N TYR A 357 -19.74 2.97 8.26
CA TYR A 357 -19.30 2.73 6.89
C TYR A 357 -18.20 3.77 6.59
N LEU A 358 -17.18 3.46 5.79
CA LEU A 358 -16.22 4.46 5.29
C LEU A 358 -16.46 4.77 3.81
N ARG A 359 -16.38 6.03 3.38
CA ARG A 359 -16.56 6.43 1.96
C ARG A 359 -15.30 6.07 1.16
N ALA A 360 -14.94 4.81 1.12
CA ALA A 360 -13.67 4.33 0.61
C ALA A 360 -13.86 3.41 -0.59
N THR A 361 -12.96 3.51 -1.55
CA THR A 361 -12.89 2.63 -2.72
C THR A 361 -12.01 1.41 -2.45
N ASP A 362 -12.06 0.45 -3.37
CA ASP A 362 -11.19 -0.73 -3.38
C ASP A 362 -9.70 -0.39 -3.33
N GLY A 363 -9.30 0.83 -3.74
CA GLY A 363 -7.93 1.31 -3.75
C GLY A 363 -7.25 1.35 -2.37
N CYS A 364 -8.00 1.40 -1.26
CA CYS A 364 -7.42 1.44 0.08
C CYS A 364 -7.62 0.16 0.93
N LYS A 365 -8.39 -0.83 0.44
CA LYS A 365 -8.68 -2.11 1.14
C LYS A 365 -7.42 -2.77 1.68
N VAL A 366 -6.44 -2.95 0.81
CA VAL A 366 -5.16 -3.60 1.14
C VAL A 366 -4.41 -2.86 2.25
N ILE A 367 -4.47 -1.53 2.28
CA ILE A 367 -3.81 -0.73 3.31
C ILE A 367 -4.49 -0.96 4.66
N ILE A 368 -5.82 -0.94 4.69
CA ILE A 368 -6.62 -1.20 5.90
C ILE A 368 -6.36 -2.62 6.43
N LEU A 369 -6.38 -3.63 5.57
CA LEU A 369 -6.09 -5.01 5.95
C LEU A 369 -4.69 -5.18 6.54
N LYS A 370 -3.68 -4.52 5.97
CA LYS A 370 -2.31 -4.51 6.53
C LYS A 370 -2.26 -3.84 7.90
N ILE A 371 -3.03 -2.78 8.13
CA ILE A 371 -3.15 -2.11 9.44
C ILE A 371 -3.80 -3.05 10.47
N ILE A 372 -4.90 -3.73 10.10
CA ILE A 372 -5.59 -4.70 10.96
C ILE A 372 -4.65 -5.87 11.32
N ALA A 373 -3.97 -6.45 10.33
CA ALA A 373 -3.01 -7.53 10.56
C ALA A 373 -1.83 -7.09 11.45
N ASP A 374 -1.28 -5.89 11.24
CA ASP A 374 -0.23 -5.33 12.08
C ASP A 374 -0.68 -5.15 13.54
N ALA A 375 -1.92 -4.69 13.74
CA ALA A 375 -2.52 -4.55 15.06
C ALA A 375 -2.77 -5.90 15.73
N ALA A 376 -3.31 -6.88 14.99
CA ALA A 376 -3.53 -8.24 15.45
C ALA A 376 -2.22 -8.91 15.93
N ILE A 377 -1.14 -8.76 15.17
CA ILE A 377 0.21 -9.24 15.56
C ILE A 377 0.70 -8.58 16.85
N ARG A 378 0.46 -7.28 17.01
CA ARG A 378 0.90 -6.52 18.19
C ARG A 378 0.20 -6.99 19.46
N ILE A 379 -1.10 -7.29 19.39
CA ILE A 379 -1.91 -7.72 20.54
C ILE A 379 -1.95 -9.25 20.73
N GLY A 380 -1.44 -10.01 19.75
CA GLY A 380 -1.46 -11.48 19.76
C GLY A 380 -2.83 -12.09 19.47
N ASN A 381 -3.69 -11.39 18.71
CA ASN A 381 -5.01 -11.89 18.31
C ASN A 381 -4.89 -12.71 17.01
N VAL A 382 -5.06 -14.03 17.12
CA VAL A 382 -4.95 -14.95 15.98
C VAL A 382 -6.12 -14.82 15.02
N GLU A 383 -7.34 -14.67 15.53
CA GLU A 383 -8.57 -14.57 14.74
C GLU A 383 -8.51 -13.34 13.82
N GLY A 384 -8.15 -12.19 14.36
CA GLY A 384 -8.01 -10.94 13.61
C GLY A 384 -6.87 -10.99 12.58
N LEU A 385 -5.79 -11.71 12.88
CA LEU A 385 -4.73 -11.94 11.92
C LEU A 385 -5.21 -12.84 10.78
N THR A 386 -5.84 -13.98 11.08
CA THR A 386 -6.38 -14.91 10.08
C THR A 386 -7.39 -14.23 9.19
N PHE A 387 -8.32 -13.45 9.76
CA PHE A 387 -9.26 -12.62 9.01
C PHE A 387 -8.54 -11.73 7.99
N ALA A 388 -7.56 -10.94 8.44
CA ALA A 388 -6.86 -10.01 7.57
C ALA A 388 -6.02 -10.73 6.49
N LEU A 389 -5.43 -11.88 6.80
CA LEU A 389 -4.66 -12.67 5.83
C LEU A 389 -5.55 -13.30 4.77
N ASN A 390 -6.71 -13.84 5.14
CA ASN A 390 -7.69 -14.39 4.20
C ASN A 390 -8.14 -13.32 3.20
N GLN A 391 -8.50 -12.15 3.72
CA GLN A 391 -8.94 -11.01 2.92
C GLN A 391 -7.82 -10.45 2.03
N LEU A 392 -6.55 -10.48 2.47
CA LEU A 392 -5.41 -10.15 1.61
C LEU A 392 -5.24 -11.19 0.49
N GLY A 393 -5.48 -12.47 0.78
CA GLY A 393 -5.50 -13.54 -0.22
C GLY A 393 -6.54 -13.30 -1.31
N GLU A 394 -7.77 -12.97 -0.92
CA GLU A 394 -8.85 -12.58 -1.84
C GLU A 394 -8.49 -11.33 -2.66
N ALA A 395 -7.75 -10.38 -2.07
CA ALA A 395 -7.22 -9.22 -2.78
C ALA A 395 -6.02 -9.53 -3.71
N GLY A 396 -5.61 -10.80 -3.84
CA GLY A 396 -4.56 -11.24 -4.76
C GLY A 396 -3.15 -11.28 -4.18
N TYR A 397 -2.98 -11.25 -2.85
CA TYR A 397 -1.68 -11.47 -2.22
C TYR A 397 -1.39 -12.96 -2.06
N THR A 398 -0.21 -13.40 -2.50
CA THR A 398 0.21 -14.80 -2.26
C THR A 398 0.72 -14.99 -0.83
N LYS A 399 0.69 -16.23 -0.36
CA LYS A 399 1.29 -16.61 0.93
C LYS A 399 2.77 -16.20 1.02
N ASN A 400 3.53 -16.36 -0.07
CA ASN A 400 4.94 -16.01 -0.14
C ASN A 400 5.16 -14.50 -0.04
N GLU A 401 4.34 -13.70 -0.71
CA GLU A 401 4.41 -12.24 -0.66
C GLU A 401 4.13 -11.71 0.75
N ILE A 402 3.11 -12.26 1.40
CA ILE A 402 2.79 -11.95 2.79
C ILE A 402 3.98 -12.32 3.69
N ILE A 403 4.47 -13.55 3.61
CA ILE A 403 5.65 -13.99 4.40
C ILE A 403 6.84 -13.06 4.16
N LEU A 404 7.10 -12.66 2.91
CA LEU A 404 8.19 -11.76 2.56
C LEU A 404 7.99 -10.36 3.17
N ASP A 405 6.81 -9.77 3.06
CA ASP A 405 6.53 -8.43 3.60
C ASP A 405 6.61 -8.38 5.14
N TYR A 406 6.08 -9.39 5.81
CA TYR A 406 6.11 -9.51 7.26
C TYR A 406 7.51 -9.87 7.77
N SER A 407 8.23 -10.80 7.13
CA SER A 407 9.60 -11.15 7.51
C SER A 407 10.57 -9.98 7.40
N ARG A 408 10.45 -9.15 6.34
CA ARG A 408 11.23 -7.92 6.20
C ARG A 408 10.89 -6.88 7.28
N LYS A 409 9.63 -6.79 7.70
CA LYS A 409 9.19 -5.86 8.76
C LYS A 409 9.70 -6.26 10.13
N TYR A 410 9.59 -7.55 10.44
CA TYR A 410 9.85 -8.06 11.77
C TYR A 410 11.25 -8.66 11.94
N ARG A 411 12.14 -8.65 10.93
CA ARG A 411 13.45 -9.34 10.85
C ARG A 411 14.23 -9.63 12.16
N LYS A 412 14.38 -8.69 13.10
CA LYS A 412 15.01 -8.96 14.44
C LYS A 412 14.10 -9.71 15.42
N LYS A 413 12.79 -9.46 15.36
CA LYS A 413 11.73 -10.12 16.13
C LYS A 413 11.24 -11.41 15.44
N ALA A 414 11.28 -11.52 14.11
CA ALA A 414 10.80 -12.68 13.34
C ALA A 414 11.67 -13.92 13.58
N SER A 415 13.01 -13.78 13.58
CA SER A 415 13.91 -14.90 13.89
C SER A 415 13.82 -15.36 15.35
N GLN A 416 13.47 -14.46 16.28
CA GLN A 416 13.22 -14.76 17.70
C GLN A 416 11.79 -15.24 17.98
N LYS A 417 10.84 -15.03 17.06
CA LYS A 417 9.40 -15.36 17.18
C LYS A 417 8.98 -16.54 16.30
N GLY A 418 9.92 -17.38 15.86
CA GLY A 418 9.64 -18.61 15.11
C GLY A 418 9.44 -18.46 13.59
N PHE A 419 9.52 -17.24 13.04
CA PHE A 419 9.62 -17.05 11.59
C PHE A 419 11.06 -17.28 11.14
N ASN A 420 11.43 -18.54 10.89
CA ASN A 420 12.71 -18.89 10.31
C ASN A 420 12.58 -19.10 8.79
N PRO A 421 13.09 -18.19 7.94
CA PRO A 421 12.98 -18.28 6.48
C PRO A 421 13.64 -19.54 5.89
N ARG A 422 14.58 -20.17 6.62
CA ARG A 422 15.28 -21.39 6.18
C ARG A 422 14.47 -22.68 6.39
N ARG A 423 13.48 -22.68 7.30
CA ARG A 423 12.58 -23.83 7.54
C ARG A 423 11.27 -23.78 6.74
N LEU A 424 10.99 -22.67 6.06
CA LEU A 424 9.84 -22.54 5.15
C LEU A 424 10.16 -23.02 3.73
N ARG A 425 11.45 -23.15 3.37
CA ARG A 425 11.87 -23.73 2.08
C ARG A 425 11.66 -25.25 2.00
N SER A 426 11.56 -25.95 3.13
CA SER A 426 11.30 -27.40 3.14
C SER A 426 9.83 -27.76 2.88
N TYR A 427 8.95 -26.78 2.69
CA TYR A 427 7.53 -26.97 2.35
C TYR A 427 7.23 -26.65 0.88
N GLU A 428 8.25 -26.60 0.02
CA GLU A 428 8.14 -26.36 -1.43
C GLU A 428 7.34 -27.43 -2.21
N LEU A 429 6.67 -28.39 -1.56
CA LEU A 429 6.06 -29.53 -2.26
C LEU A 429 4.57 -29.81 -2.02
N ASN A 430 3.88 -29.14 -1.10
CA ASN A 430 2.42 -29.31 -0.98
C ASN A 430 1.71 -27.96 -1.10
N ASP A 431 1.28 -27.67 -2.33
CA ASP A 431 0.28 -26.66 -2.65
C ASP A 431 -1.04 -27.03 -1.95
N ASP A 432 -1.55 -26.15 -1.08
CA ASP A 432 -2.99 -25.92 -0.98
C ASP A 432 -3.30 -24.47 -0.64
N HIS A 433 -4.16 -23.88 -1.46
CA HIS A 433 -4.32 -22.44 -1.68
C HIS A 433 -5.44 -21.80 -0.85
N ARG A 434 -5.67 -22.33 0.36
CA ARG A 434 -6.51 -21.67 1.37
C ARG A 434 -5.73 -21.57 2.68
N PHE A 435 -5.86 -20.43 3.35
CA PHE A 435 -5.33 -20.23 4.72
C PHE A 435 -6.04 -21.12 5.77
N GLU A 436 -6.96 -21.99 5.35
CA GLU A 436 -7.70 -22.94 6.18
C GLU A 436 -6.77 -23.90 6.95
N ASP A 437 -5.58 -24.20 6.42
CA ASP A 437 -4.59 -25.12 7.02
C ASP A 437 -3.72 -24.53 8.15
N ILE A 438 -3.94 -23.29 8.59
CA ILE A 438 -3.30 -22.81 9.84
C ILE A 438 -3.93 -23.49 11.08
N ARG A 439 -5.04 -24.22 10.90
CA ARG A 439 -5.76 -24.91 11.99
C ARG A 439 -5.15 -26.24 12.42
N GLU A 440 -4.39 -26.95 11.59
CA GLU A 440 -3.98 -28.32 11.92
C GLU A 440 -2.53 -28.43 12.43
N ASN A 441 -2.47 -28.58 13.75
CA ASN A 441 -1.43 -29.14 14.62
C ASN A 441 0.00 -28.55 14.65
N ASP A 442 0.51 -27.85 13.64
CA ASP A 442 1.91 -27.38 13.67
C ASP A 442 2.10 -25.84 13.75
N GLY A 443 1.01 -25.09 13.54
CA GLY A 443 0.92 -23.65 13.82
C GLY A 443 0.52 -23.35 15.28
N LEU A 444 -0.26 -24.24 15.90
CA LEU A 444 -0.83 -24.08 17.23
C LEU A 444 0.17 -24.37 18.36
N GLU A 445 1.11 -25.31 18.22
CA GLU A 445 2.22 -25.47 19.19
C GLU A 445 3.21 -24.29 19.14
N LYS A 446 3.44 -23.71 17.95
CA LYS A 446 4.27 -22.50 17.78
C LYS A 446 3.60 -21.24 18.35
N LEU A 447 2.26 -21.21 18.47
CA LEU A 447 1.49 -20.16 19.15
C LEU A 447 1.40 -20.34 20.68
N LYS A 448 1.49 -21.56 21.22
CA LYS A 448 1.58 -21.79 22.68
C LYS A 448 2.85 -21.18 23.30
N PHE A 449 3.93 -21.00 22.51
CA PHE A 449 5.16 -20.34 22.97
C PHE A 449 4.99 -18.82 23.22
N LEU A 450 4.00 -18.17 22.58
CA LEU A 450 3.69 -16.74 22.76
C LEU A 450 3.02 -16.44 24.12
N LYS A 451 2.46 -17.44 24.82
CA LYS A 451 1.96 -17.27 26.20
C LYS A 451 3.07 -17.01 27.22
N LYS A 452 4.33 -17.44 26.97
CA LYS A 452 5.43 -17.34 27.95
C LYS A 452 6.05 -15.93 28.07
N PHE A 453 5.77 -15.02 27.14
CA PHE A 453 6.39 -13.67 27.12
C PHE A 453 5.48 -12.52 27.57
N ASN A 454 4.16 -12.73 27.73
CA ASN A 454 3.25 -11.70 28.24
C ASN A 454 3.46 -11.35 29.72
N ARG A 455 4.29 -12.10 30.47
CA ARG A 455 4.61 -11.78 31.87
C ARG A 455 5.60 -10.61 32.04
N LYS A 456 6.40 -10.23 31.03
CA LYS A 456 7.36 -9.11 31.12
C LYS A 456 6.86 -7.77 30.56
N SER A 457 5.88 -7.80 29.64
CA SER A 457 5.26 -6.58 29.11
C SER A 457 4.10 -6.11 30.01
N ALA A 458 3.32 -7.05 30.56
CA ALA A 458 2.29 -6.75 31.55
C ALA A 458 2.87 -6.24 32.88
N SER A 459 4.07 -6.70 33.29
CA SER A 459 4.73 -6.20 34.50
C SER A 459 5.20 -4.75 34.38
N LYS A 460 5.51 -4.27 33.17
CA LYS A 460 5.97 -2.90 32.92
C LYS A 460 4.80 -1.91 32.80
N VAL A 461 3.65 -2.36 32.30
CA VAL A 461 2.41 -1.58 32.29
C VAL A 461 1.78 -1.53 33.70
N LYS A 462 1.85 -2.63 34.46
CA LYS A 462 1.38 -2.68 35.87
C LYS A 462 2.29 -1.89 36.83
N GLN A 463 3.60 -1.86 36.60
CA GLN A 463 4.50 -0.98 37.36
C GLN A 463 4.26 0.51 37.12
N MET A 464 3.78 0.90 35.93
CA MET A 464 3.44 2.30 35.61
C MET A 464 2.04 2.71 36.10
N SER A 465 1.11 1.76 36.30
CA SER A 465 -0.18 2.04 36.97
C SER A 465 -0.03 2.18 38.48
N ASP A 466 0.85 1.36 39.09
CA ASP A 466 1.00 1.32 40.55
C ASP A 466 1.89 2.45 41.11
N THR A 467 2.65 3.16 40.27
CA THR A 467 3.39 4.39 40.65
C THR A 467 2.58 5.68 40.50
N ARG A 468 1.33 5.62 40.03
CA ARG A 468 0.42 6.78 39.96
C ARG A 468 -0.63 6.82 41.08
N PHE A 469 -0.60 5.86 42.00
CA PHE A 469 -1.48 5.79 43.18
C PHE A 469 -0.72 5.65 44.52
N LYS A 470 0.55 6.06 44.54
CA LYS A 470 1.28 6.47 45.75
C LYS A 470 1.88 7.83 45.49
#